data_AF-A0A2D9H943-F1
#
_entry.id   AF-A0A2D9H943-F1
#
_cell.length_a   1.000
_cell.length_b   1.000
_cell.length_c   1.000
_cell.angle_alpha   90.00
_cell.angle_beta   90.00
_cell.angle_gamma   90.00
#
_symmetry.space_group_name_H-M   'P 1'
#
loop_
_entity.id
_entity.type
_entity.pdbx_description
1 polymer ?
#
loop_
_entity_poly.entity_id
_entity_poly.type
_entity_poly.pdbx_seq_one_letter_code
_entity_poly.pdbx_strand_id
1 'polypeptide(L)'
;MKPILTRIATVTLSLIVYAGLQSCSATTSVPGPSNSCASDSECPRDQHCLLSQCRTKVCDPGELRCLNNDLEVCGADGQGFSLKTACQAGCDEDTTSCTDPVCEPFATRCY
;
A
#
# COMPACT_ATOMS: atom_id res chain seq x y z
N MET A 1 52.34 -22.41 35.52
CA MET A 1 52.47 -21.13 36.24
C MET A 1 52.29 -20.00 35.21
N LYS A 2 51.38 -19.06 35.47
CA LYS A 2 50.96 -17.92 34.62
C LYS A 2 51.96 -16.74 34.72
N PRO A 3 52.02 -15.79 33.76
CA PRO A 3 51.13 -14.59 33.78
C PRO A 3 50.76 -14.09 32.36
N ILE A 4 49.54 -13.64 31.99
CA ILE A 4 48.75 -12.41 32.30
C ILE A 4 49.56 -11.11 32.47
N LEU A 5 49.53 -10.20 31.47
CA LEU A 5 49.28 -8.73 31.55
C LEU A 5 49.68 -8.06 30.21
N THR A 6 48.75 -7.51 29.41
CA THR A 6 48.23 -6.11 29.41
C THR A 6 49.19 -5.06 28.84
N ARG A 7 48.85 -4.41 27.70
CA ARG A 7 49.00 -2.96 27.35
C ARG A 7 48.35 -2.71 25.95
N ILE A 8 47.16 -2.14 25.84
CA ILE A 8 46.89 -0.71 25.56
C ILE A 8 47.97 -0.06 24.68
N ALA A 9 47.69 0.06 23.38
CA ALA A 9 48.34 0.99 22.45
C ALA A 9 47.24 1.53 21.52
N THR A 10 46.51 2.57 21.94
CA THR A 10 46.66 3.93 21.40
C THR A 10 46.60 4.01 19.87
N VAL A 11 45.36 4.06 19.38
CA VAL A 11 44.83 5.00 18.38
C VAL A 11 45.91 5.78 17.60
N THR A 12 46.35 5.23 16.47
CA THR A 12 47.03 5.98 15.41
C THR A 12 46.14 6.03 14.18
N LEU A 13 45.27 7.03 14.16
CA LEU A 13 45.03 7.93 13.04
C LEU A 13 45.50 7.40 11.67
N SER A 14 44.67 6.61 11.00
CA SER A 14 44.80 6.35 9.56
C SER A 14 43.40 6.19 9.00
N LEU A 15 42.97 7.25 8.32
CA LEU A 15 41.71 7.45 7.61
C LEU A 15 41.48 6.35 6.56
N ILE A 16 41.10 5.17 6.99
CA ILE A 16 40.24 4.33 6.18
C ILE A 16 38.86 4.56 6.76
N VAL A 17 38.21 5.61 6.23
CA VAL A 17 36.76 5.69 6.23
C VAL A 17 36.32 4.48 5.41
N TYR A 18 36.21 3.34 6.10
CA TYR A 18 35.30 2.30 5.71
C TYR A 18 33.94 2.98 5.73
N ALA A 19 33.58 3.57 4.58
CA ALA A 19 32.20 3.75 4.21
C ALA A 19 31.65 2.33 4.09
N GLY A 20 31.43 1.71 5.25
CA GLY A 20 30.34 0.79 5.41
C GLY A 20 29.15 1.60 4.97
N LEU A 21 28.74 1.43 3.71
CA LEU A 21 27.34 1.37 3.42
C LEU A 21 26.84 0.20 4.27
N GLN A 22 26.61 0.51 5.55
CA GLN A 22 25.72 -0.23 6.40
C GLN A 22 24.40 -0.03 5.66
N SER A 23 24.08 -0.97 4.77
CA SER A 23 22.74 -1.12 4.28
C SER A 23 21.88 -1.09 5.54
N CYS A 24 21.09 -0.04 5.71
CA CYS A 24 19.99 -0.05 6.64
C CYS A 24 19.04 -1.11 6.08
N SER A 25 19.33 -2.38 6.37
CA SER A 25 18.33 -3.42 6.33
C SER A 25 17.35 -3.01 7.41
N ALA A 26 16.33 -2.28 7.01
CA ALA A 26 15.14 -2.04 7.79
C ALA A 26 14.42 -3.38 7.97
N THR A 27 15.02 -4.27 8.74
CA THR A 27 14.43 -5.54 9.18
C THR A 27 14.82 -5.75 10.64
N THR A 28 14.64 -4.72 11.46
CA THR A 28 14.14 -4.97 12.80
C THR A 28 12.65 -4.69 12.71
N SER A 29 11.86 -5.74 12.48
CA SER A 29 10.47 -5.77 12.93
C SER A 29 10.50 -5.25 14.37
N VAL A 30 10.08 -4.01 14.56
CA VAL A 30 10.01 -3.42 15.88
C VAL A 30 9.06 -4.32 16.67
N PRO A 31 9.38 -4.72 17.91
CA PRO A 31 8.38 -5.31 18.80
C PRO A 31 7.40 -4.19 19.22
N GLY A 32 6.63 -3.70 18.25
CA GLY A 32 5.40 -2.97 18.51
C GLY A 32 4.29 -3.95 18.85
N PRO A 33 3.11 -3.46 19.27
CA PRO A 33 1.95 -4.34 19.42
C PRO A 33 1.76 -5.13 18.12
N SER A 34 1.28 -6.37 18.23
CA SER A 34 1.24 -7.41 17.19
C SER A 34 0.52 -7.04 15.87
N ASN A 35 0.07 -5.78 15.75
CA ASN A 35 -0.70 -5.20 14.67
C ASN A 35 -0.18 -3.81 14.21
N SER A 36 1.03 -3.41 14.60
CA SER A 36 1.66 -2.15 14.16
C SER A 36 2.45 -2.32 12.85
N CYS A 37 2.46 -1.29 12.01
CA CYS A 37 3.11 -1.29 10.69
C CYS A 37 3.65 0.09 10.31
N ALA A 38 4.68 0.13 9.46
CA ALA A 38 5.16 1.33 8.78
C ALA A 38 4.83 1.34 7.27
N SER A 39 4.53 0.17 6.69
CA SER A 39 4.21 0.00 5.27
C SER A 39 3.30 -1.21 5.04
N ASP A 40 2.60 -1.25 3.89
CA ASP A 40 1.69 -2.36 3.55
C ASP A 40 2.37 -3.72 3.48
N SER A 41 3.66 -3.77 3.16
CA SER A 41 4.43 -5.02 3.10
C SER A 41 4.62 -5.71 4.46
N GLU A 42 4.38 -5.00 5.56
CA GLU A 42 4.48 -5.54 6.92
C GLU A 42 3.17 -6.19 7.40
N CYS A 43 2.07 -5.96 6.68
CA CYS A 43 0.76 -6.50 7.01
C CYS A 43 0.49 -7.82 6.26
N PRO A 44 -0.34 -8.73 6.83
CA PRO A 44 -0.90 -9.85 6.11
C PRO A 44 -1.57 -9.40 4.80
N ARG A 45 -1.65 -10.29 3.79
CA ARG A 45 -2.14 -9.94 2.44
C ARG A 45 -3.50 -9.22 2.43
N ASP A 46 -4.37 -9.58 3.38
CA ASP A 46 -5.73 -9.04 3.50
C ASP A 46 -5.79 -7.77 4.38
N GLN A 47 -4.66 -7.12 4.65
CA GLN A 47 -4.56 -5.92 5.50
C GLN A 47 -3.73 -4.79 4.86
N HIS A 48 -4.14 -3.54 5.09
CA HIS A 48 -3.41 -2.32 4.71
C HIS A 48 -2.88 -1.61 5.95
N CYS A 49 -1.74 -0.93 5.79
CA CYS A 49 -1.14 -0.14 6.85
C CYS A 49 -1.78 1.25 6.91
N LEU A 50 -2.70 1.43 7.87
CA LEU A 50 -3.41 2.68 8.08
C LEU A 50 -3.16 3.19 9.49
N LEU A 51 -2.70 4.43 9.59
CA LEU A 51 -2.41 5.07 10.88
C LEU A 51 -1.46 4.20 11.74
N SER A 52 -0.44 3.62 11.09
CA SER A 52 0.54 2.70 11.69
C SER A 52 -0.04 1.42 12.29
N GLN A 53 -1.23 0.99 11.82
CA GLN A 53 -1.85 -0.26 12.21
C GLN A 53 -2.32 -1.04 10.98
N CYS A 54 -2.12 -2.36 11.01
CA CYS A 54 -2.68 -3.23 9.99
C CYS A 54 -4.19 -3.31 10.19
N ARG A 55 -4.94 -2.83 9.20
CA ARG A 55 -6.40 -2.89 9.15
C ARG A 55 -6.84 -3.80 8.02
N THR A 56 -7.87 -4.59 8.26
CA THR A 56 -8.46 -5.45 7.23
C THR A 56 -8.93 -4.62 6.05
N LYS A 57 -8.47 -5.01 4.85
CA LYS A 57 -8.94 -4.43 3.60
C LYS A 57 -10.38 -4.85 3.37
N VAL A 58 -11.22 -3.91 2.95
CA VAL A 58 -12.57 -4.20 2.46
C VAL A 58 -12.52 -4.46 0.95
N CYS A 59 -11.59 -3.80 0.26
CA CYS A 59 -11.36 -3.89 -1.18
C CYS A 59 -9.91 -3.56 -1.51
N ASP A 60 -9.47 -3.88 -2.73
CA ASP A 60 -8.14 -3.53 -3.19
C ASP A 60 -8.10 -2.05 -3.64
N PRO A 61 -7.09 -1.25 -3.26
CA PRO A 61 -6.98 0.15 -3.66
C PRO A 61 -7.11 0.35 -5.17
N GLY A 62 -8.08 1.18 -5.59
CA GLY A 62 -8.36 1.45 -7.00
C GLY A 62 -9.20 0.37 -7.71
N GLU A 63 -9.59 -0.69 -7.01
CA GLU A 63 -10.56 -1.68 -7.49
C GLU A 63 -11.87 -0.98 -7.87
N LEU A 64 -12.43 -1.37 -9.00
CA LEU A 64 -13.68 -0.83 -9.52
C LEU A 64 -14.80 -1.83 -9.31
N ARG A 65 -15.98 -1.33 -8.97
CA ARG A 65 -17.17 -2.15 -8.82
C ARG A 65 -18.41 -1.40 -9.27
N CYS A 66 -19.31 -2.09 -9.93
CA CYS A 66 -20.65 -1.58 -10.22
C CYS A 66 -21.59 -1.84 -9.03
N LEU A 67 -22.28 -0.80 -8.56
CA LEU A 67 -23.33 -0.93 -7.55
C LEU A 67 -24.51 -0.03 -7.94
N ASN A 68 -25.71 -0.60 -8.10
CA ASN A 68 -26.93 0.15 -8.44
C ASN A 68 -26.82 1.03 -9.71
N ASN A 69 -26.10 0.59 -10.74
CA ASN A 69 -25.75 1.36 -11.96
C ASN A 69 -24.71 2.46 -11.78
N ASP A 70 -24.12 2.56 -10.61
CA ASP A 70 -23.03 3.49 -10.36
C ASP A 70 -21.69 2.75 -10.35
N LEU A 71 -20.68 3.36 -10.97
CA LEU A 71 -19.31 2.90 -10.88
C LEU A 71 -18.71 3.46 -9.59
N GLU A 72 -18.40 2.57 -8.67
CA GLU A 72 -17.67 2.88 -7.45
C GLU A 72 -16.19 2.49 -7.59
N VAL A 73 -15.34 3.17 -6.85
CA VAL A 73 -13.92 2.89 -6.76
C VAL A 73 -13.51 2.72 -5.30
N CYS A 74 -12.72 1.69 -5.03
CA CYS A 74 -12.12 1.51 -3.73
C CYS A 74 -11.11 2.62 -3.46
N GLY A 75 -11.24 3.27 -2.30
CA GLY A 75 -10.30 4.29 -1.85
C GLY A 75 -8.86 3.75 -1.77
N ALA A 76 -7.88 4.66 -1.82
CA ALA A 76 -6.48 4.30 -1.67
C ALA A 76 -6.16 3.66 -0.30
N ASP A 77 -7.03 3.91 0.68
CA ASP A 77 -6.98 3.32 2.01
C ASP A 77 -7.56 1.90 2.06
N GLY A 78 -8.27 1.42 1.02
CA GLY A 78 -8.85 0.07 1.01
C GLY A 78 -9.99 -0.13 2.02
N GLN A 79 -10.50 0.96 2.61
CA GLN A 79 -11.49 0.91 3.70
C GLN A 79 -12.93 0.96 3.20
N GLY A 80 -13.15 1.30 1.93
CA GLY A 80 -14.47 1.37 1.36
C GLY A 80 -14.48 1.83 -0.10
N PHE A 81 -15.61 1.57 -0.73
CA PHE A 81 -15.93 2.06 -2.05
C PHE A 81 -16.52 3.47 -1.96
N SER A 82 -16.15 4.32 -2.90
CA SER A 82 -16.71 5.65 -3.09
C SER A 82 -17.24 5.78 -4.51
N LEU A 83 -18.35 6.49 -4.68
CA LEU A 83 -18.91 6.79 -6.00
C LEU A 83 -17.84 7.48 -6.87
N LYS A 84 -17.45 6.83 -7.97
CA LYS A 84 -16.54 7.40 -8.97
C LYS A 84 -17.34 8.14 -10.04
N THR A 85 -18.33 7.46 -10.61
CA THR A 85 -19.17 7.98 -11.69
C THR A 85 -20.55 7.34 -11.62
N ALA A 86 -21.60 8.15 -11.74
CA ALA A 86 -22.96 7.63 -11.93
C ALA A 86 -23.19 7.31 -13.42
N CYS A 87 -23.45 6.05 -13.76
CA CYS A 87 -23.63 5.66 -15.16
C CYS A 87 -25.11 5.79 -15.55
N GLN A 88 -25.41 6.69 -16.50
CA GLN A 88 -26.79 6.91 -16.93
C GLN A 88 -27.44 5.69 -17.61
N ALA A 89 -26.67 5.00 -18.46
CA ALA A 89 -27.15 3.85 -19.22
C ALA A 89 -26.94 2.50 -18.51
N GLY A 90 -26.38 2.53 -17.29
CA GLY A 90 -26.01 1.34 -16.53
C GLY A 90 -24.50 1.14 -16.40
N CYS A 91 -24.12 0.29 -15.46
CA CYS A 91 -22.74 -0.11 -15.22
C CYS A 91 -22.59 -1.58 -15.60
N ASP A 92 -21.59 -1.88 -16.40
CA ASP A 92 -21.27 -3.21 -16.89
C ASP A 92 -20.36 -3.91 -15.87
N GLU A 93 -20.88 -4.96 -15.23
CA GLU A 93 -20.19 -5.68 -14.15
C GLU A 93 -18.97 -6.48 -14.64
N ASP A 94 -18.95 -6.88 -15.92
CA ASP A 94 -17.88 -7.68 -16.51
C ASP A 94 -16.65 -6.81 -16.83
N THR A 95 -16.88 -5.59 -17.32
CA THR A 95 -15.84 -4.63 -17.68
C THR A 95 -15.55 -3.61 -16.59
N THR A 96 -16.37 -3.58 -15.52
CA THR A 96 -16.32 -2.57 -14.45
C THR A 96 -16.30 -1.14 -15.01
N SER A 97 -17.15 -0.90 -16.01
CA SER A 97 -17.17 0.35 -16.77
C SER A 97 -18.61 0.83 -16.99
N CYS A 98 -18.78 2.13 -17.23
CA CYS A 98 -20.10 2.64 -17.61
C CYS A 98 -20.41 2.23 -19.04
N THR A 99 -21.60 1.67 -19.23
CA THR A 99 -22.11 1.38 -20.56
C THR A 99 -22.34 2.69 -21.30
N ASP A 100 -21.91 2.75 -22.56
CA ASP A 100 -22.25 3.87 -23.42
C ASP A 100 -23.76 3.84 -23.73
N PRO A 101 -24.43 5.01 -23.72
CA PRO A 101 -25.84 5.08 -24.06
C PRO A 101 -26.07 4.62 -25.50
N VAL A 102 -27.07 3.75 -25.71
CA VAL A 102 -27.42 3.27 -27.04
C VAL A 102 -28.09 4.40 -27.81
N CYS A 103 -27.43 4.89 -28.86
CA CYS A 103 -27.98 5.91 -29.73
C CYS A 103 -28.82 5.25 -30.84
N GLU A 104 -30.08 5.65 -31.00
CA GLU A 104 -30.81 5.39 -32.24
C GLU A 104 -30.21 6.22 -33.40
N PRO A 105 -30.30 5.73 -34.65
CA PRO A 105 -29.86 6.51 -35.80
C PRO A 105 -30.59 7.86 -35.85
N PHE A 106 -29.83 8.95 -36.06
CA PHE A 106 -30.29 10.34 -36.09
C PHE A 106 -30.74 10.94 -34.74
N ALA A 107 -30.55 10.26 -33.61
CA ALA A 107 -30.79 10.85 -32.30
C ALA A 107 -29.81 12.01 -32.04
N THR A 108 -30.35 13.18 -31.67
CA THR A 108 -29.54 14.38 -31.35
C THR A 108 -28.88 14.29 -29.97
N ARG A 109 -29.33 13.37 -29.12
CA ARG A 109 -28.76 13.10 -27.80
C ARG A 109 -28.97 11.63 -27.44
N CYS A 110 -27.89 10.95 -27.04
CA CYS A 110 -27.95 9.61 -26.51
C CYS A 110 -28.25 9.69 -25.00
N TYR A 111 -29.10 8.80 -24.52
CA TYR A 111 -29.51 8.71 -23.12
C TYR A 111 -29.40 7.26 -22.66
#